data_AF-A0A7K0VWX8-F1
#
_entry.id   AF-A0A7K0VWX8-F1
#
_cell.length_a   1.000
_cell.length_b   1.000
_cell.length_c   1.000
_cell.angle_alpha   90.00
_cell.angle_beta   90.00
_cell.angle_gamma   90.00
#
_symmetry.space_group_name_H-M   'P 1'
#
loop_
_entity.id
_entity.type
_entity.pdbx_description
1 polymer ?
#
loop_
_entity_poly.entity_id
_entity_poly.type
_entity_poly.pdbx_seq_one_letter_code
_entity_poly.pdbx_strand_id
1 'polypeptide(L)' 'MPLKPGVVSPIRVVPDSIEVPEYVGRKSPAPYNGPEVKDAETIERMRIAGSIAARALNEVAAHIEPGV' A
#
# COMPACT_ATOMS: atom_id res chain seq x y z
N MET A 1 -21.41 20.37 1.21
CA MET A 1 -21.08 20.25 2.66
C MET A 1 -19.58 20.02 2.78
N PRO A 2 -18.89 20.62 3.76
CA PRO A 2 -17.48 20.31 4.00
C PRO A 2 -17.32 18.89 4.58
N LEU A 3 -16.18 18.27 4.32
CA LEU A 3 -15.82 16.96 4.90
C LEU A 3 -15.66 17.07 6.43
N LYS A 4 -16.06 16.02 7.16
CA LYS A 4 -15.84 15.86 8.60
C LYS A 4 -15.21 14.49 8.88
N PRO A 5 -14.34 14.34 9.89
CA PRO A 5 -13.78 13.03 10.26
C PRO A 5 -14.88 12.02 10.59
N GLY A 6 -14.76 10.81 10.04
CA GLY A 6 -15.63 9.67 10.35
C GLY A 6 -15.08 8.76 11.45
N VAL A 7 -15.78 7.65 11.70
CA VAL A 7 -15.29 6.58 12.59
C VAL A 7 -14.46 5.59 11.77
N VAL A 8 -13.24 5.32 12.22
CA VAL A 8 -12.35 4.34 11.58
C VAL A 8 -12.74 2.93 12.03
N SER A 9 -12.83 1.99 11.10
CA SER A 9 -13.08 0.57 11.43
C SER A 9 -11.92 -0.05 12.23
N PRO A 10 -12.13 -1.21 12.89
CA PRO A 10 -11.03 -2.00 13.44
C PRO A 10 -9.96 -2.36 12.40
N ILE A 11 -8.77 -2.71 12.88
CA ILE A 11 -7.62 -3.12 12.05
C ILE A 11 -7.96 -4.41 11.30
N ARG A 12 -7.65 -4.46 10.00
CA ARG A 12 -7.78 -5.67 9.17
C ARG A 12 -6.52 -6.54 9.32
N VAL A 13 -6.71 -7.85 9.41
CA VAL A 13 -5.62 -8.82 9.58
C VAL A 13 -4.95 -9.11 8.23
N VAL A 14 -3.62 -9.21 8.25
CA VAL A 14 -2.80 -9.68 7.12
C VAL A 14 -2.26 -11.07 7.47
N PRO A 15 -2.37 -12.08 6.59
CA PRO A 15 -1.82 -13.42 6.87
C PRO A 15 -0.30 -13.42 7.09
N ASP A 16 0.17 -14.22 8.05
CA ASP A 16 1.58 -14.33 8.44
C ASP A 16 2.51 -14.85 7.33
N SER A 17 1.96 -15.46 6.27
CA SER A 17 2.71 -15.90 5.11
C SER A 17 3.20 -14.75 4.21
N ILE A 18 2.69 -13.54 4.41
CA ILE A 18 3.08 -12.35 3.64
C ILE A 18 4.21 -11.64 4.37
N GLU A 19 5.32 -11.41 3.66
CA GLU A 19 6.45 -10.66 4.20
C GLU A 19 6.02 -9.24 4.60
N VAL A 20 6.24 -8.89 5.86
CA VAL A 20 5.86 -7.59 6.41
C VAL A 20 6.98 -6.57 6.20
N PRO A 21 6.66 -5.33 5.77
CA PRO A 21 7.64 -4.25 5.75
C PRO A 21 8.19 -3.95 7.15
N GLU A 22 9.44 -3.51 7.21
CA GLU A 22 10.17 -3.30 8.48
C GLU A 22 9.51 -2.31 9.45
N TYR A 23 8.73 -1.36 8.90
CA TYR A 23 8.10 -0.28 9.67
C TYR A 23 6.83 -0.71 10.41
N VAL A 24 6.28 -1.91 10.12
CA VAL A 24 5.05 -2.36 10.78
C VAL A 24 5.30 -2.50 12.29
N GLY A 25 4.46 -1.84 13.10
CA GLY A 25 4.60 -1.80 14.56
C GLY A 25 5.61 -0.77 15.10
N ARG A 26 6.25 0.02 14.24
CA ARG A 26 7.20 1.08 14.63
C ARG A 26 6.55 2.46 14.57
N LYS A 27 7.15 3.43 15.28
CA LYS A 27 6.74 4.84 15.23
C LYS A 27 7.01 5.49 13.87
N SER A 28 8.08 5.06 13.20
CA SER A 28 8.50 5.57 11.90
C SER A 28 9.32 4.51 11.15
N PRO A 29 9.34 4.54 9.80
CA PRO A 29 10.27 3.71 9.04
C PRO A 29 11.72 4.11 9.28
N ALA A 30 12.64 3.20 9.00
CA ALA A 30 14.06 3.52 8.92
C ALA A 30 14.32 4.49 7.75
N PRO A 31 15.20 5.51 7.90
CA PRO A 31 15.56 6.38 6.79
C PRO A 31 16.15 5.60 5.62
N TYR A 32 15.70 5.89 4.41
CA TYR A 32 16.28 5.32 3.20
C TYR A 32 17.57 6.07 2.84
N ASN A 33 18.69 5.33 2.81
CA ASN A 33 20.00 5.86 2.43
C ASN A 33 20.58 5.14 1.19
N GLY A 34 19.73 4.45 0.43
CA GLY A 34 20.14 3.70 -0.76
C GLY A 34 20.17 4.55 -2.03
N PRO A 35 20.62 3.99 -3.17
CA PRO A 35 20.66 4.71 -4.43
C PRO A 35 19.25 4.95 -4.99
N GLU A 36 19.00 6.13 -5.55
CA GLU A 36 17.72 6.43 -6.21
C GLU A 36 17.56 5.65 -7.52
N VAL A 37 18.65 5.43 -8.25
CA VAL A 37 18.66 4.59 -9.44
C VAL A 37 18.66 3.12 -9.01
N LYS A 38 17.64 2.38 -9.43
CA LYS A 38 17.48 0.96 -9.11
C LYS A 38 18.14 0.08 -10.18
N ASP A 39 18.64 -1.07 -9.75
CA ASP A 39 19.17 -2.09 -10.67
C ASP A 39 18.03 -2.83 -11.42
N ALA A 40 18.41 -3.63 -12.41
CA ALA A 40 17.46 -4.35 -13.25
C ALA A 40 16.58 -5.33 -12.44
N GLU A 41 17.15 -5.99 -11.43
CA GLU A 41 16.41 -6.93 -10.57
C GLU A 41 15.34 -6.21 -9.75
N THR A 42 15.71 -5.10 -9.10
CA THR A 42 14.79 -4.27 -8.32
C THR A 42 13.69 -3.71 -9.22
N ILE A 43 14.02 -3.25 -10.42
CA ILE A 43 13.02 -2.76 -11.38
C ILE A 43 12.04 -3.88 -11.73
N GLU A 44 12.49 -5.12 -11.92
CA GLU A 44 11.59 -6.22 -12.24
C GLU A 44 10.64 -6.56 -11.08
N ARG A 45 11.16 -6.58 -9.85
CA ARG A 45 10.32 -6.71 -8.65
C ARG A 45 9.30 -5.57 -8.53
N MET A 46 9.72 -4.34 -8.86
CA MET A 46 8.82 -3.17 -8.87
C MET A 46 7.72 -3.30 -9.93
N ARG A 47 7.99 -3.88 -11.10
CA ARG A 47 6.95 -4.13 -12.12
C ARG A 47 5.87 -5.08 -11.60
N ILE A 48 6.27 -6.15 -10.93
CA ILE A 48 5.33 -7.10 -10.30
C ILE A 48 4.48 -6.40 -9.24
N ALA A 49 5.14 -5.68 -8.31
CA ALA A 49 4.44 -4.95 -7.25
C ALA A 49 3.47 -3.90 -7.81
N GLY A 50 3.92 -3.13 -8.81
CA GLY A 50 3.10 -2.12 -9.50
C GLY A 50 1.91 -2.73 -10.24
N SER A 51 2.08 -3.88 -10.88
CA SER A 51 0.98 -4.60 -11.54
C SER A 51 -0.10 -5.04 -10.53
N ILE A 52 0.31 -5.57 -9.38
CA ILE A 52 -0.63 -5.95 -8.30
C ILE A 52 -1.36 -4.70 -7.77
N ALA A 53 -0.62 -3.61 -7.52
CA ALA A 53 -1.20 -2.35 -7.05
C ALA A 53 -2.21 -1.77 -8.05
N ALA A 54 -1.92 -1.81 -9.35
CA ALA A 54 -2.81 -1.33 -10.40
C ALA A 54 -4.12 -2.13 -10.46
N ARG A 55 -4.05 -3.45 -10.27
CA ARG A 55 -5.26 -4.31 -10.18
C ARG A 55 -6.12 -3.94 -8.98
N ALA A 56 -5.50 -3.73 -7.81
CA ALA A 56 -6.22 -3.29 -6.62
C ALA A 56 -6.87 -1.91 -6.80
N LEU A 57 -6.17 -0.98 -7.44
CA LEU A 57 -6.71 0.35 -7.76
C LEU A 57 -7.94 0.26 -8.68
N ASN A 58 -7.85 -0.55 -9.74
CA ASN A 58 -8.96 -0.74 -10.68
C ASN A 58 -10.19 -1.35 -10.00
N GLU A 59 -9.98 -2.33 -9.11
CA GLU A 59 -11.06 -2.96 -8.35
C GLU A 59 -11.75 -1.95 -7.42
N VAL A 60 -10.98 -1.13 -6.71
CA VAL A 60 -11.53 -0.08 -5.84
C VAL A 60 -12.29 0.97 -6.67
N ALA A 61 -11.76 1.36 -7.83
CA ALA A 61 -12.40 2.33 -8.71
C ALA A 61 -13.79 1.88 -9.20
N ALA A 62 -13.99 0.57 -9.40
CA ALA A 62 -15.28 0.01 -9.82
C ALA A 62 -16.40 0.18 -8.77
N HIS A 63 -16.04 0.46 -7.50
CA HIS A 63 -16.99 0.63 -6.39
C HIS A 63 -17.30 2.10 -6.08
N ILE A 64 -16.82 3.06 -6.88
CA ILE A 64 -17.06 4.49 -6.65
C ILE A 64 -18.47 4.84 -7.13
N GLU A 65 -19.40 4.99 -6.19
CA GLU A 65 -20.79 5.38 -6.45
C GLU A 65 -21.41 6.17 -5.28
N PRO A 66 -22.49 6.96 -5.50
CA PRO A 66 -23.12 7.71 -4.42
C PRO A 66 -23.64 6.83 -3.29
N GLY A 67 -23.18 7.08 -2.06
CA GLY A 67 -23.60 6.34 -0.86
C GLY A 67 -22.57 5.33 -0.35
N VAL A 68 -21.49 5.11 -1.11
CA VAL A 68 -20.25 4.42 -0.68
C VAL A 68 -19.26 5.45 -0.14
#